data_AF-A0A257EU75-F1
#
_entry.id   AF-A0A257EU75-F1
#
_cell.length_a   1.000
_cell.length_b   1.000
_cell.length_c   1.000
_cell.angle_alpha   90.00
_cell.angle_beta   90.00
_cell.angle_gamma   90.00
#
_symmetry.space_group_name_H-M   'P 1'
#
loop_
_entity.id
_entity.type
_entity.pdbx_description
1 polymer ?
#
loop_
_entity_poly.entity_id
_entity_poly.type
_entity_poly.pdbx_seq_one_letter_code
_entity_poly.pdbx_strand_id
1 'polypeptide(L)'
;MLGLTGAGIASFLAEALALLAAVAWWRWAPSQRRLRLRRKVDFAEVRSTAVEGAPLGAMYVVETASIGVATLLIGAFGTVALAGNQVAQSVGGVLYMLPLGVAGAVAIRVAQERGAENTAALRPIAYAALSVAMVWLVGAALVLALQGATIARLITDDPEVVVVATAIFLAFAPMQISDGVQSAMLGALRGLSDTAWPAAVSAIAYWLVALPLGYALAHWGGLGPAGIWAGFILALGGAGAALVWRFQRQTRALAATPPSRGSVTAKRVTRRL
;
A
#
# COMPACT_ATOMS: atom_id res chain seq x y z
N MET A 1 1.03 20.78 -28.05
CA MET A 1 -0.32 21.39 -28.12
C MET A 1 -1.45 20.34 -28.12
N LEU A 2 -1.46 19.37 -27.20
CA LEU A 2 -2.61 18.45 -27.03
C LEU A 2 -3.23 18.53 -25.62
N GLY A 3 -2.65 19.31 -24.70
CA GLY A 3 -3.21 19.55 -23.36
C GLY A 3 -3.68 18.28 -22.66
N LEU A 4 -4.92 18.31 -22.17
CA LEU A 4 -5.59 17.20 -21.48
C LEU A 4 -5.74 15.94 -22.37
N THR A 5 -6.10 16.11 -23.65
CA THR A 5 -6.25 15.00 -24.59
C THR A 5 -4.91 14.30 -24.85
N GLY A 6 -3.82 15.08 -24.90
CA GLY A 6 -2.46 14.57 -25.04
C GLY A 6 -2.03 13.74 -23.84
N ALA A 7 -2.37 14.18 -22.62
CA ALA A 7 -2.13 13.39 -21.42
C ALA A 7 -2.89 12.05 -21.46
N GLY A 8 -4.16 12.06 -21.89
CA GLY A 8 -4.95 10.84 -22.04
C GLY A 8 -4.35 9.85 -23.05
N ILE A 9 -3.96 10.35 -24.24
CA ILE A 9 -3.32 9.53 -25.28
C ILE A 9 -1.97 8.99 -24.80
N ALA A 10 -1.15 9.83 -24.14
CA ALA A 10 0.15 9.42 -23.62
C ALA A 10 0.02 8.30 -22.57
N SER A 11 -0.90 8.43 -21.61
CA SER A 11 -1.15 7.40 -20.60
C SER A 11 -1.65 6.10 -21.23
N PHE A 12 -2.58 6.19 -22.18
CA PHE A 12 -3.06 5.01 -22.92
C PHE A 12 -1.92 4.30 -23.66
N LEU A 13 -1.08 5.05 -24.36
CA LEU A 13 0.06 4.48 -25.09
C LEU A 13 1.10 3.88 -24.15
N ALA A 14 1.37 4.50 -23.00
CA ALA A 14 2.29 3.98 -22.00
C ALA A 14 1.81 2.63 -21.45
N GLU A 15 0.53 2.52 -21.10
CA GLU A 15 -0.08 1.27 -20.61
C GLU A 15 -0.11 0.19 -21.71
N ALA A 16 -0.43 0.57 -22.95
CA ALA A 16 -0.41 -0.34 -24.08
C ALA A 16 1.01 -0.89 -24.34
N LEU A 17 2.02 -0.03 -24.28
CA LEU A 17 3.43 -0.44 -24.43
C LEU A 17 3.87 -1.35 -23.27
N ALA A 18 3.50 -1.04 -22.03
CA ALA A 18 3.79 -1.87 -20.87
C ALA A 18 3.16 -3.28 -21.00
N LEU A 19 1.90 -3.34 -21.45
CA LEU A 19 1.22 -4.61 -21.73
C LEU A 19 1.92 -5.40 -22.84
N LEU A 20 2.28 -4.75 -23.93
CA LEU A 20 3.00 -5.39 -25.04
C LEU A 20 4.36 -5.93 -24.58
N ALA A 21 5.11 -5.16 -23.79
CA ALA A 21 6.38 -5.58 -23.22
C ALA A 21 6.20 -6.79 -22.28
N ALA A 22 5.18 -6.78 -21.43
CA ALA A 22 4.87 -7.91 -20.55
C ALA A 22 4.50 -9.18 -21.33
N VAL A 23 3.69 -9.06 -22.39
CA VAL A 23 3.32 -10.19 -23.26
C VAL A 23 4.54 -10.72 -24.03
N ALA A 24 5.39 -9.84 -24.55
CA ALA A 24 6.63 -10.21 -25.22
C ALA A 24 7.57 -10.96 -24.26
N TRP A 25 7.74 -10.44 -23.04
CA TRP A 25 8.52 -11.10 -22.00
C TRP A 25 7.97 -12.48 -21.64
N TRP A 26 6.66 -12.61 -21.40
CA TRP A 26 6.03 -13.90 -21.12
C TRP A 26 6.21 -14.91 -22.26
N ARG A 27 6.14 -14.47 -23.52
CA ARG A 27 6.31 -15.31 -24.72
C ARG A 27 7.74 -15.70 -25.04
N TRP A 28 8.73 -14.90 -24.68
CA TRP A 28 10.12 -15.13 -25.07
C TRP A 28 11.05 -15.53 -23.92
N ALA A 29 10.80 -15.05 -22.70
CA ALA A 29 11.68 -15.33 -21.56
C ALA A 29 11.72 -16.84 -21.22
N PRO A 30 12.91 -17.49 -21.22
CA PRO A 30 13.05 -18.91 -20.89
C PRO A 30 12.57 -19.27 -19.48
N SER A 31 12.70 -18.33 -18.52
CA SER A 31 12.24 -18.48 -17.14
C SER A 31 10.72 -18.69 -17.02
N GLN A 32 9.96 -18.16 -17.98
CA GLN A 32 8.50 -18.25 -18.00
C GLN A 32 7.97 -19.52 -18.66
N ARG A 33 8.84 -20.37 -19.24
CA ARG A 33 8.42 -21.56 -20.01
C ARG A 33 7.55 -22.53 -19.19
N ARG A 34 7.79 -22.61 -17.88
CA ARG A 34 7.00 -23.44 -16.94
C ARG A 34 5.62 -22.86 -16.62
N LEU A 35 5.43 -21.56 -16.82
CA LEU A 35 4.20 -20.80 -16.54
C LEU A 35 3.35 -20.55 -17.79
N ARG A 36 3.82 -20.95 -18.98
CA ARG A 36 3.06 -20.88 -20.23
C ARG A 36 1.98 -21.96 -20.23
N LEU A 37 0.77 -21.56 -19.85
CA LEU A 37 -0.40 -22.43 -19.87
C LEU A 37 -0.60 -23.01 -21.29
N ARG A 38 -0.52 -24.34 -21.39
CA ARG A 38 -0.85 -25.10 -22.62
C ARG A 38 -2.33 -25.49 -22.68
N ARG A 39 -3.10 -25.20 -21.63
CA ARG A 39 -4.52 -25.54 -21.50
C ARG A 39 -5.39 -24.33 -21.87
N LYS A 40 -6.58 -24.58 -22.42
CA LYS A 40 -7.62 -23.55 -22.56
C LYS A 40 -8.01 -23.05 -21.17
N VAL A 41 -8.02 -21.73 -21.01
CA VAL A 41 -8.49 -21.07 -19.79
C VAL A 41 -9.99 -21.34 -19.65
N ASP A 42 -10.40 -21.89 -18.51
CA ASP A 42 -11.81 -22.09 -18.20
C ASP A 42 -12.41 -20.78 -17.66
N PHE A 43 -13.62 -20.45 -18.09
CA PHE A 43 -14.36 -19.31 -17.54
C PHE A 43 -14.57 -19.46 -16.02
N ALA A 44 -14.68 -20.70 -15.53
CA ALA A 44 -14.75 -20.97 -14.10
C ALA A 44 -13.47 -20.52 -13.35
N GLU A 45 -12.28 -20.75 -13.93
CA GLU A 45 -10.99 -20.32 -13.35
C GLU A 45 -10.83 -18.79 -13.38
N VAL A 46 -11.25 -18.14 -14.48
CA VAL A 46 -11.27 -16.67 -14.58
C VAL A 46 -12.20 -16.07 -13.53
N ARG A 47 -13.40 -16.63 -13.39
CA ARG A 47 -14.36 -16.19 -12.38
C ARG A 47 -13.81 -16.39 -10.97
N SER A 48 -13.18 -17.52 -10.67
CA SER A 48 -12.55 -17.75 -9.36
C SER A 48 -11.51 -16.67 -9.05
N THR A 49 -10.62 -16.41 -10.00
CA THR A 49 -9.56 -15.40 -9.85
C THR A 49 -10.15 -13.99 -9.66
N ALA A 50 -11.19 -13.65 -10.41
CA ALA A 50 -11.88 -12.36 -10.29
C ALA A 50 -12.58 -12.22 -8.93
N VAL A 51 -13.23 -13.27 -8.44
CA VAL A 51 -13.89 -13.29 -7.12
C VAL A 51 -12.85 -13.19 -5.99
N GLU A 52 -11.67 -13.78 -6.15
CA GLU A 52 -10.57 -13.65 -5.18
C GLU A 52 -9.94 -12.24 -5.19
N GLY A 53 -9.82 -11.61 -6.36
CA GLY A 53 -9.25 -10.27 -6.51
C GLY A 53 -10.22 -9.12 -6.20
N ALA A 54 -11.52 -9.30 -6.40
CA ALA A 54 -12.52 -8.25 -6.21
C ALA A 54 -12.53 -7.64 -4.79
N PRO A 55 -12.43 -8.42 -3.69
CA PRO A 55 -12.33 -7.86 -2.34
C PRO A 55 -11.11 -6.96 -2.15
N LEU A 56 -9.97 -7.31 -2.75
CA LEU A 56 -8.75 -6.50 -2.68
C LEU A 56 -8.93 -5.19 -3.44
N GLY A 57 -9.51 -5.24 -4.65
CA GLY A 57 -9.81 -4.04 -5.43
C GLY A 57 -10.80 -3.11 -4.71
N ALA A 58 -11.87 -3.68 -4.16
CA ALA A 58 -12.86 -2.93 -3.39
C ALA A 58 -12.23 -2.26 -2.16
N MET A 59 -11.33 -2.94 -1.45
CA MET A 59 -10.61 -2.38 -0.31
C MET A 59 -9.77 -1.16 -0.70
N TYR A 60 -9.00 -1.23 -1.79
CA TYR A 60 -8.23 -0.07 -2.29
C TYR A 60 -9.13 1.10 -2.70
N VAL A 61 -10.30 0.82 -3.29
CA VAL A 61 -11.29 1.87 -3.62
C VAL A 61 -11.80 2.54 -2.35
N VAL A 62 -12.15 1.76 -1.33
CA VAL A 62 -12.62 2.27 -0.03
C VAL A 62 -11.55 3.15 0.64
N GLU A 63 -10.30 2.71 0.61
CA GLU A 63 -9.16 3.46 1.15
C GLU A 63 -8.93 4.77 0.39
N THR A 64 -8.84 4.71 -0.94
CA THR A 64 -8.62 5.89 -1.79
C THR A 64 -9.79 6.87 -1.69
N ALA A 65 -11.03 6.37 -1.59
CA ALA A 65 -12.20 7.21 -1.40
C ALA A 65 -12.15 7.99 -0.09
N SER A 66 -11.62 7.39 1.00
CA SER A 66 -11.46 8.10 2.28
C SER A 66 -10.51 9.30 2.17
N ILE A 67 -9.42 9.16 1.40
CA ILE A 67 -8.46 10.24 1.12
C ILE A 67 -9.12 11.33 0.26
N GLY A 68 -9.98 10.93 -0.69
CA GLY A 68 -10.81 11.86 -1.46
C GLY A 68 -11.75 12.67 -0.57
N VAL A 69 -12.45 12.04 0.38
CA VAL A 69 -13.30 12.73 1.35
C VAL A 69 -12.47 13.65 2.25
N ALA A 70 -11.31 13.20 2.74
CA ALA A 70 -10.41 14.03 3.53
C ALA A 70 -9.96 15.28 2.75
N THR A 71 -9.69 15.13 1.46
CA THR A 71 -9.36 16.24 0.55
C THR A 71 -10.51 17.23 0.40
N LEU A 72 -11.75 16.75 0.27
CA LEU A 72 -12.94 17.61 0.24
C LEU A 72 -13.12 18.37 1.55
N LEU A 73 -12.89 17.72 2.70
CA LEU A 73 -12.94 18.37 4.02
C LEU A 73 -11.88 19.46 4.16
N ILE A 74 -10.66 19.23 3.65
CA ILE A 74 -9.61 20.26 3.61
C ILE A 74 -10.02 21.40 2.68
N GLY A 75 -10.69 21.10 1.56
CA GLY A 75 -11.20 22.11 0.63
C GLY A 75 -12.21 23.07 1.24
N ALA A 76 -12.93 22.66 2.30
CA ALA A 76 -13.84 23.54 3.03
C ALA A 76 -13.11 24.69 3.75
N PHE A 77 -11.80 24.57 4.01
CA PHE A 77 -10.98 25.64 4.59
C PHE A 77 -10.50 26.67 3.56
N GLY A 78 -10.78 26.46 2.27
CA GLY A 78 -10.46 27.42 1.20
C GLY A 78 -9.59 26.82 0.10
N THR A 79 -9.48 27.58 -1.00
CA THR A 79 -8.76 27.17 -2.21
C THR A 79 -7.26 27.02 -1.99
N VAL A 80 -6.66 27.89 -1.18
CA VAL A 80 -5.22 27.81 -0.82
C VAL A 80 -4.93 26.54 0.00
N ALA A 81 -5.79 26.20 0.95
CA ALA A 81 -5.69 24.97 1.72
C ALA A 81 -5.79 23.72 0.84
N LEU A 82 -6.74 23.72 -0.10
CA LEU A 82 -6.89 22.65 -1.07
C LEU A 82 -5.65 22.51 -1.97
N ALA A 83 -5.15 23.62 -2.52
CA ALA A 83 -3.97 23.63 -3.37
C ALA A 83 -2.73 23.11 -2.64
N GLY A 84 -2.49 23.59 -1.41
CA GLY A 84 -1.38 23.13 -0.58
C GLY A 84 -1.48 21.63 -0.28
N ASN A 85 -2.70 21.13 -0.06
CA ASN A 85 -2.95 19.71 0.12
C ASN A 85 -2.70 18.88 -1.15
N GLN A 86 -3.00 19.40 -2.34
CA GLN A 86 -2.69 18.72 -3.60
C GLN A 86 -1.18 18.62 -3.84
N VAL A 87 -0.43 19.67 -3.50
CA VAL A 87 1.04 19.63 -3.51
C VAL A 87 1.53 18.54 -2.55
N ALA A 88 0.98 18.50 -1.34
CA ALA A 88 1.33 17.49 -0.34
C ALA A 88 1.04 16.06 -0.80
N GLN A 89 -0.14 15.82 -1.38
CA GLN A 89 -0.52 14.52 -1.92
C GLN A 89 0.34 14.09 -3.10
N SER A 90 0.74 15.01 -3.98
CA SER A 90 1.61 14.71 -5.11
C SER A 90 2.97 14.16 -4.64
N VAL A 91 3.58 14.82 -3.66
CA VAL A 91 4.83 14.35 -3.05
C VAL A 91 4.61 13.07 -2.25
N GLY A 92 3.52 12.98 -1.50
CA GLY A 92 3.12 11.79 -0.75
C GLY A 92 2.97 10.55 -1.65
N GLY A 93 2.35 10.70 -2.81
CA GLY A 93 2.19 9.62 -3.79
C GLY A 93 3.52 9.06 -4.28
N VAL A 94 4.51 9.92 -4.54
CA VAL A 94 5.87 9.49 -4.92
C VAL A 94 6.52 8.70 -3.79
N LEU A 95 6.39 9.17 -2.55
CA LEU A 95 6.97 8.52 -1.38
C LEU A 95 6.31 7.18 -1.07
N TYR A 96 5.01 7.04 -1.34
CA TYR A 96 4.22 5.83 -1.13
C TYR A 96 4.53 4.70 -2.13
N MET A 97 5.16 5.00 -3.27
CA MET A 97 5.52 3.96 -4.27
C MET A 97 6.45 2.89 -3.70
N LEU A 98 7.39 3.25 -2.82
CA LEU A 98 8.29 2.28 -2.20
C LEU A 98 7.54 1.35 -1.22
N PRO A 99 6.76 1.85 -0.22
CA PRO A 99 5.92 0.99 0.61
C PRO A 99 5.00 0.06 -0.19
N LEU A 100 4.37 0.56 -1.25
CA LEU A 100 3.51 -0.24 -2.12
C LEU A 100 4.29 -1.41 -2.77
N GLY A 101 5.49 -1.14 -3.29
CA GLY A 101 6.36 -2.16 -3.85
C GLY A 101 6.83 -3.19 -2.81
N VAL A 102 7.22 -2.72 -1.61
CA VAL A 102 7.61 -3.58 -0.48
C VAL A 102 6.46 -4.48 -0.06
N ALA A 103 5.23 -3.96 0.06
CA ALA A 103 4.05 -4.73 0.40
C ALA A 103 3.80 -5.87 -0.61
N GLY A 104 3.98 -5.61 -1.91
CA GLY A 104 3.90 -6.63 -2.95
C GLY A 104 5.00 -7.70 -2.85
N ALA A 105 6.25 -7.28 -2.65
CA ALA A 105 7.38 -8.19 -2.49
C ALA A 105 7.21 -9.12 -1.28
N VAL A 106 6.72 -8.58 -0.16
CA VAL A 106 6.45 -9.33 1.07
C VAL A 106 5.33 -10.32 0.88
N ALA A 107 4.23 -9.92 0.23
CA ALA A 107 3.11 -10.83 -0.05
C ALA A 107 3.59 -12.07 -0.80
N ILE A 108 4.43 -11.88 -1.83
CA ILE A 108 5.02 -12.98 -2.62
C ILE A 108 5.94 -13.84 -1.75
N ARG A 109 6.86 -13.21 -0.99
CA ARG A 109 7.86 -13.92 -0.19
C ARG A 109 7.22 -14.72 0.95
N VAL A 110 6.25 -14.14 1.64
CA VAL A 110 5.47 -14.80 2.69
C VAL A 110 4.65 -15.94 2.11
N ALA A 111 3.98 -15.76 0.96
CA ALA A 111 3.22 -16.82 0.31
C ALA A 111 4.10 -18.01 -0.10
N GLN A 112 5.30 -17.75 -0.62
CA GLN A 112 6.28 -18.79 -0.98
C GLN A 112 6.72 -19.60 0.24
N GLU A 113 7.14 -18.94 1.32
CA GLU A 113 7.59 -19.62 2.54
C GLU A 113 6.43 -20.33 3.25
N ARG A 114 5.22 -19.76 3.20
CA ARG A 114 4.01 -20.41 3.71
C ARG A 114 3.71 -21.70 2.94
N GLY A 115 3.81 -21.68 1.61
CA GLY A 115 3.65 -22.85 0.76
C GLY A 115 4.77 -23.89 0.89
N ALA A 116 5.96 -23.46 1.32
CA ALA A 116 7.09 -24.34 1.62
C ALA A 116 7.09 -24.88 3.07
N GLU A 117 6.05 -24.57 3.85
CA GLU A 117 5.95 -24.91 5.28
C GLU A 117 7.09 -24.35 6.15
N ASN A 118 7.84 -23.36 5.66
CA ASN A 118 8.96 -22.74 6.37
C ASN A 118 8.49 -21.57 7.24
N THR A 119 7.82 -21.90 8.34
CA THR A 119 7.22 -20.91 9.24
C THR A 119 8.26 -20.02 9.94
N ALA A 120 9.50 -20.48 10.07
CA ALA A 120 10.61 -19.74 10.68
C ALA A 120 11.01 -18.49 9.86
N ALA A 121 10.88 -18.54 8.53
CA ALA A 121 11.23 -17.43 7.65
C ALA A 121 10.16 -16.32 7.58
N LEU A 122 8.92 -16.58 8.02
CA LEU A 122 7.80 -15.65 7.90
C LEU A 122 8.04 -14.32 8.61
N ARG A 123 8.51 -14.36 9.87
CA ARG A 123 8.76 -13.15 10.67
C ARG A 123 9.98 -12.36 10.19
N PRO A 124 11.14 -12.96 9.90
CA PRO A 124 12.26 -12.26 9.30
C PRO A 124 11.88 -11.47 8.04
N ILE A 125 11.06 -12.06 7.16
CA ILE A 125 10.59 -11.39 5.94
C ILE A 125 9.75 -10.16 6.29
N ALA A 126 8.78 -10.30 7.19
CA ALA A 126 7.93 -9.19 7.60
C ALA A 126 8.72 -8.07 8.32
N TYR A 127 9.68 -8.41 9.17
CA TYR A 127 10.50 -7.41 9.85
C TYR A 127 11.49 -6.71 8.92
N ALA A 128 12.06 -7.42 7.95
CA ALA A 128 12.89 -6.81 6.92
C ALA A 128 12.09 -5.81 6.06
N ALA A 129 10.83 -6.11 5.78
CA ALA A 129 9.95 -5.19 5.08
C ALA A 129 9.64 -3.93 5.88
N LEU A 130 9.32 -4.11 7.16
CA LEU A 130 9.09 -3.00 8.07
C LEU A 130 10.33 -2.13 8.20
N SER A 131 11.52 -2.71 8.33
CA SER A 131 12.74 -1.91 8.44
C SER A 131 13.02 -1.11 7.17
N VAL A 132 12.85 -1.70 5.98
CA VAL A 132 13.00 -0.98 4.70
C VAL A 132 11.99 0.16 4.58
N ALA A 133 10.71 -0.10 4.87
CA ALA A 133 9.67 0.93 4.84
C ALA A 133 9.95 2.04 5.86
N MET A 134 10.34 1.69 7.08
CA MET A 134 10.66 2.65 8.15
C MET A 134 11.87 3.53 7.79
N VAL A 135 12.96 2.95 7.32
CA VAL A 135 14.16 3.72 6.94
C VAL A 135 13.84 4.71 5.82
N TRP A 136 13.08 4.26 4.81
CA TRP A 136 12.65 5.13 3.73
C TRP A 136 11.76 6.28 4.22
N LEU A 137 10.72 5.97 4.98
CA LEU A 137 9.70 6.96 5.36
C LEU A 137 10.20 7.91 6.43
N VAL A 138 11.05 7.46 7.36
CA VAL A 138 11.74 8.34 8.31
C VAL A 138 12.74 9.24 7.58
N GLY A 139 13.48 8.70 6.60
CA GLY A 139 14.38 9.51 5.76
C GLY A 139 13.61 10.56 4.96
N ALA A 140 12.50 10.18 4.33
CA ALA A 140 11.62 11.08 3.60
C ALA A 140 11.00 12.14 4.52
N ALA A 141 10.53 11.75 5.70
CA ALA A 141 10.01 12.67 6.71
C ALA A 141 11.06 13.72 7.11
N LEU A 142 12.31 13.31 7.33
CA LEU A 142 13.40 14.23 7.66
C LEU A 142 13.68 15.21 6.51
N VAL A 143 13.72 14.71 5.27
CA VAL A 143 13.90 15.57 4.08
C VAL A 143 12.75 16.56 3.94
N LEU A 144 11.50 16.13 4.13
CA LEU A 144 10.33 17.02 4.08
C LEU A 144 10.33 18.05 5.21
N ALA A 145 10.79 17.68 6.41
CA ALA A 145 10.90 18.60 7.53
C ALA A 145 11.97 19.69 7.30
N LEU A 146 13.10 19.33 6.68
CA LEU A 146 14.21 20.25 6.45
C LEU A 146 14.09 21.05 5.14
N GLN A 147 13.51 20.45 4.10
CA GLN A 147 13.49 20.97 2.72
C GLN A 147 12.08 21.09 2.14
N GLY A 148 11.03 20.99 2.95
CA GLY A 148 9.63 21.01 2.50
C GLY A 148 9.27 22.24 1.66
N ALA A 149 9.73 23.44 2.04
CA ALA A 149 9.48 24.66 1.26
C ALA A 149 10.17 24.64 -0.11
N THR A 150 11.40 24.09 -0.18
CA THR A 150 12.12 23.93 -1.45
C THR A 150 11.39 22.94 -2.36
N ILE A 151 10.90 21.83 -1.81
CA ILE A 151 10.14 20.82 -2.55
C ILE A 151 8.80 21.39 -3.04
N ALA A 152 8.08 22.13 -2.19
CA ALA A 152 6.83 22.78 -2.58
C ALA A 152 7.04 23.78 -3.74
N ARG A 153 8.13 24.55 -3.71
CA ARG A 153 8.50 25.48 -4.79
C ARG A 153 8.85 24.81 -6.12
N LEU A 154 9.14 23.51 -6.15
CA LEU A 154 9.29 22.76 -7.40
C LEU A 154 7.95 22.46 -8.07
N ILE A 155 6.84 22.57 -7.34
CA ILE A 155 5.50 22.20 -7.79
C ILE A 155 4.64 23.45 -8.04
N THR A 156 4.83 24.51 -7.25
CA THR A 156 4.03 25.74 -7.36
C THR A 156 4.87 26.98 -7.08
N ASP A 157 4.57 28.06 -7.83
CA ASP A 157 5.17 29.39 -7.65
C ASP A 157 4.39 30.27 -6.66
N ASP A 158 3.21 29.83 -6.20
CA ASP A 158 2.38 30.61 -5.28
C ASP A 158 2.93 30.53 -3.85
N PRO A 159 3.40 31.65 -3.27
CA PRO A 159 4.02 31.64 -1.95
C PRO A 159 3.05 31.26 -0.82
N GLU A 160 1.76 31.57 -0.93
CA GLU A 160 0.76 31.20 0.08
C GLU A 160 0.54 29.68 0.08
N VAL A 161 0.48 29.08 -1.11
CA VAL A 161 0.35 27.63 -1.27
C VAL A 161 1.60 26.91 -0.76
N VAL A 162 2.80 27.46 -0.99
CA VAL A 162 4.06 26.90 -0.48
C VAL A 162 4.08 26.84 1.05
N VAL A 163 3.64 27.92 1.72
CA VAL A 163 3.57 27.97 3.19
C VAL A 163 2.63 26.89 3.72
N VAL A 164 1.43 26.78 3.14
CA VAL A 164 0.43 25.80 3.56
C VAL A 164 0.89 24.36 3.28
N ALA A 165 1.46 24.10 2.10
CA ALA A 165 2.00 22.79 1.74
C ALA A 165 3.12 22.36 2.71
N THR A 166 4.00 23.29 3.09
CA THR A 166 5.09 23.02 4.04
C THR A 166 4.56 22.67 5.43
N ALA A 167 3.52 23.38 5.90
CA ALA A 167 2.86 23.05 7.16
C ALA A 167 2.18 21.66 7.10
N ILE A 168 1.53 21.33 5.98
CA ILE A 168 0.91 20.02 5.77
C ILE A 168 1.98 18.92 5.74
N PHE A 169 3.14 19.13 5.11
CA PHE A 169 4.21 18.12 5.11
C PHE A 169 4.63 17.67 6.51
N LEU A 170 4.70 18.60 7.47
CA LEU A 170 5.05 18.28 8.86
C LEU A 170 4.00 17.40 9.54
N ALA A 171 2.72 17.61 9.24
CA ALA A 171 1.63 16.76 9.71
C ALA A 171 1.55 15.43 8.94
N PHE A 172 1.92 15.43 7.66
CA PHE A 172 1.81 14.29 6.77
C PHE A 172 2.95 13.28 6.95
N ALA A 173 4.14 13.74 7.33
CA ALA A 173 5.32 12.90 7.50
C ALA A 173 5.13 11.76 8.53
N PRO A 174 4.63 12.00 9.77
CA PRO A 174 4.34 10.91 10.71
C PRO A 174 3.24 9.97 10.21
N MET A 175 2.28 10.48 9.44
CA MET A 175 1.20 9.68 8.87
C MET A 175 1.74 8.65 7.91
N GLN A 176 2.67 9.05 7.04
CA GLN A 176 3.29 8.16 6.07
C GLN A 176 4.01 7.00 6.76
N ILE A 177 4.63 7.23 7.92
CA ILE A 177 5.27 6.15 8.68
C ILE A 177 4.23 5.10 9.10
N SER A 178 3.12 5.54 9.71
CA SER A 178 2.01 4.64 10.08
C SER A 178 1.43 3.89 8.88
N ASP A 179 1.26 4.60 7.76
CA ASP A 179 0.73 4.05 6.52
C ASP A 179 1.67 3.02 5.89
N GLY A 180 2.98 3.26 5.90
CA GLY A 180 3.97 2.30 5.43
C GLY A 180 4.03 1.02 6.27
N VAL A 181 3.91 1.14 7.60
CA VAL A 181 3.79 -0.03 8.49
C VAL A 181 2.52 -0.82 8.17
N GLN A 182 1.39 -0.12 8.02
CA GLN A 182 0.12 -0.73 7.66
C GLN A 182 0.23 -1.47 6.33
N SER A 183 0.73 -0.82 5.28
CA SER A 183 0.86 -1.38 3.93
C SER A 183 1.77 -2.60 3.90
N ALA A 184 2.93 -2.55 4.56
CA ALA A 184 3.84 -3.70 4.66
C ALA A 184 3.20 -4.91 5.36
N MET A 185 2.49 -4.69 6.47
CA MET A 185 1.80 -5.77 7.20
C MET A 185 0.57 -6.30 6.48
N LEU A 186 -0.15 -5.41 5.79
CA LEU A 186 -1.24 -5.80 4.92
C LEU A 186 -0.73 -6.72 3.80
N GLY A 187 0.41 -6.39 3.18
CA GLY A 187 1.12 -7.28 2.26
C GLY A 187 1.50 -8.64 2.89
N ALA A 188 2.05 -8.63 4.11
CA ALA A 188 2.40 -9.86 4.82
C ALA A 188 1.19 -10.77 5.11
N LEU A 189 0.07 -10.19 5.57
CA LEU A 189 -1.16 -10.94 5.85
C LEU A 189 -1.83 -11.46 4.58
N ARG A 190 -1.80 -10.68 3.49
CA ARG A 190 -2.20 -11.16 2.16
C ARG A 190 -1.39 -12.40 1.74
N GLY A 191 -0.09 -12.40 2.01
CA GLY A 191 0.77 -13.56 1.77
C GLY A 191 0.43 -14.80 2.59
N LEU A 192 -0.25 -14.64 3.75
CA LEU A 192 -0.79 -15.73 4.56
C LEU A 192 -2.22 -16.14 4.15
N SER A 193 -2.76 -15.54 3.08
CA SER A 193 -4.16 -15.68 2.66
C SER A 193 -5.17 -15.15 3.69
N ASP A 194 -4.75 -14.29 4.62
CA ASP A 194 -5.65 -13.54 5.52
C ASP A 194 -5.89 -12.14 4.96
N THR A 195 -6.94 -11.98 4.18
CA THR A 195 -7.26 -10.71 3.51
C THR A 195 -8.49 -10.01 4.09
N ALA A 196 -9.49 -10.76 4.54
CA ALA A 196 -10.75 -10.20 5.04
C ALA A 196 -10.59 -9.43 6.35
N TRP A 197 -9.83 -9.98 7.30
CA TRP A 197 -9.64 -9.33 8.60
C TRP A 197 -8.84 -8.02 8.47
N PRO A 198 -7.68 -7.98 7.75
CA PRO A 198 -6.98 -6.73 7.53
C PRO A 198 -7.81 -5.68 6.79
N ALA A 199 -8.55 -6.10 5.76
CA ALA A 199 -9.41 -5.19 4.99
C ALA A 199 -10.47 -4.53 5.86
N ALA A 200 -11.13 -5.30 6.74
CA ALA A 200 -12.13 -4.75 7.66
C ALA A 200 -11.52 -3.76 8.66
N VAL A 201 -10.36 -4.09 9.24
CA VAL A 201 -9.65 -3.19 10.17
C VAL A 201 -9.23 -1.90 9.48
N SER A 202 -8.65 -1.98 8.28
CA SER A 202 -8.29 -0.80 7.51
C SER A 202 -9.52 0.03 7.16
N ALA A 203 -10.59 -0.57 6.64
CA ALA A 203 -11.82 0.15 6.30
C ALA A 203 -12.42 0.90 7.51
N ILE A 204 -12.47 0.26 8.68
CA ILE A 204 -12.93 0.90 9.93
C ILE A 204 -11.98 2.05 10.32
N ALA A 205 -10.67 1.82 10.23
CA ALA A 205 -9.69 2.84 10.58
C ALA A 205 -9.81 4.08 9.68
N TYR A 206 -9.87 3.92 8.35
CA TYR A 206 -9.99 5.03 7.41
C TYR A 206 -11.33 5.76 7.53
N TRP A 207 -12.45 5.04 7.66
CA TRP A 207 -13.77 5.67 7.59
C TRP A 207 -14.38 6.04 8.95
N LEU A 208 -14.36 5.12 9.91
CA LEU A 208 -15.06 5.31 11.18
C LEU A 208 -14.19 5.99 12.23
N VAL A 209 -12.87 5.96 12.06
CA VAL A 209 -11.93 6.56 13.03
C VAL A 209 -11.24 7.78 12.43
N ALA A 210 -10.54 7.65 11.30
CA ALA A 210 -9.71 8.72 10.75
C ALA A 210 -10.53 9.95 10.35
N LEU A 211 -11.63 9.77 9.61
CA LEU A 211 -12.46 10.89 9.17
C LEU A 211 -13.14 11.64 10.34
N PRO A 212 -13.85 10.98 11.28
CA PRO A 212 -14.47 11.68 12.40
C PRO A 212 -13.45 12.31 13.34
N LEU A 213 -12.36 11.60 13.65
CA LEU A 213 -11.30 12.12 14.51
C LEU A 213 -10.57 13.29 13.84
N GLY A 214 -10.29 13.18 12.55
CA GLY A 214 -9.67 14.24 11.76
C GLY A 214 -10.56 15.47 11.68
N TYR A 215 -11.86 15.30 11.47
CA TYR A 215 -12.83 16.39 11.49
C TYR A 215 -12.88 17.09 12.86
N ALA A 216 -12.93 16.32 13.95
CA ALA A 216 -12.92 16.84 15.30
C ALA A 216 -11.63 17.61 15.63
N LEU A 217 -10.46 17.07 15.27
CA LEU A 217 -9.17 17.73 15.48
C LEU A 217 -9.02 19.01 14.64
N ALA A 218 -9.57 19.01 13.42
CA ALA A 218 -9.53 20.17 12.53
C ALA A 218 -10.40 21.33 13.04
N HIS A 219 -11.61 21.06 13.50
CA HIS A 219 -12.59 22.09 13.89
C HIS A 219 -12.57 22.42 15.38
N TRP A 220 -12.54 21.41 16.25
CA TRP A 220 -12.58 21.60 17.71
C TRP A 220 -11.19 21.66 18.32
N GLY A 221 -10.22 20.93 17.75
CA GLY A 221 -8.83 20.93 18.20
C GLY A 221 -8.01 22.15 17.78
N GLY A 222 -8.56 23.03 16.93
CA GLY A 222 -7.88 24.25 16.46
C GLY A 222 -6.69 23.99 15.53
N LEU A 223 -6.51 22.76 15.04
CA LEU A 223 -5.39 22.37 14.16
C LEU A 223 -5.65 22.70 12.68
N GLY A 224 -6.86 23.16 12.33
CA GLY A 224 -7.22 23.50 10.96
C GLY A 224 -7.06 22.32 9.99
N PRO A 225 -6.64 22.55 8.73
CA PRO A 225 -6.45 21.49 7.73
C PRO A 225 -5.51 20.36 8.18
N ALA A 226 -4.49 20.66 8.99
CA ALA A 226 -3.55 19.66 9.50
C ALA A 226 -4.22 18.67 10.48
N GLY A 227 -5.30 19.08 11.15
CA GLY A 227 -6.07 18.23 12.05
C GLY A 227 -6.67 17.00 11.37
N ILE A 228 -7.02 17.13 10.08
CA ILE A 228 -7.55 16.01 9.28
C ILE A 228 -6.50 14.91 9.18
N TRP A 229 -5.27 15.27 8.81
CA TRP A 229 -4.16 14.32 8.72
C TRP A 229 -3.72 13.77 10.07
N ALA A 230 -3.81 14.56 11.14
CA ALA A 230 -3.57 14.07 12.50
C ALA A 230 -4.53 12.95 12.91
N GLY A 231 -5.81 13.03 12.50
CA GLY A 231 -6.77 11.94 12.69
C GLY A 231 -6.38 10.66 11.95
N PHE A 232 -5.88 10.79 10.73
CA PHE A 232 -5.34 9.67 9.95
C PHE A 232 -4.11 9.05 10.63
N ILE A 233 -3.17 9.85 11.15
CA ILE A 233 -2.00 9.32 11.88
C ILE A 233 -2.42 8.36 13.00
N LEU A 234 -3.37 8.79 13.83
CA LEU A 234 -3.83 8.02 14.99
C LEU A 234 -4.58 6.75 14.57
N ALA A 235 -5.48 6.87 13.59
CA ALA A 235 -6.25 5.76 13.08
C ALA A 235 -5.37 4.70 12.39
N LEU A 236 -4.47 5.13 11.49
CA LEU A 236 -3.56 4.25 10.77
C LEU A 236 -2.50 3.65 11.70
N GLY A 237 -2.04 4.40 12.71
CA GLY A 237 -1.16 3.86 13.74
C GLY A 237 -1.80 2.71 14.52
N GLY A 238 -3.07 2.88 14.91
CA GLY A 238 -3.86 1.82 15.55
C GLY A 238 -4.08 0.62 14.64
N ALA A 239 -4.45 0.84 13.37
CA ALA A 239 -4.60 -0.23 12.39
C ALA A 239 -3.29 -0.98 12.15
N GLY A 240 -2.18 -0.27 11.95
CA GLY A 240 -0.85 -0.85 11.77
C GLY A 240 -0.46 -1.74 12.95
N ALA A 241 -0.65 -1.26 14.19
CA ALA A 241 -0.42 -2.06 15.39
C ALA A 241 -1.29 -3.33 15.43
N ALA A 242 -2.57 -3.22 15.07
CA ALA A 242 -3.49 -4.36 15.00
C ALA A 242 -3.06 -5.39 13.93
N LEU A 243 -2.60 -4.93 12.75
CA LEU A 243 -2.08 -5.82 11.71
C LEU A 243 -0.79 -6.52 12.14
N VAL A 244 0.15 -5.81 12.76
CA VAL A 244 1.37 -6.41 13.33
C VAL A 244 1.01 -7.49 14.35
N TRP A 245 0.10 -7.19 15.27
CA TRP A 245 -0.37 -8.14 16.28
C TRP A 245 -1.01 -9.39 15.63
N ARG A 246 -1.89 -9.19 14.65
CA ARG A 246 -2.54 -10.29 13.92
C ARG A 246 -1.53 -11.20 13.25
N PHE A 247 -0.56 -10.62 12.56
CA PHE A 247 0.51 -11.36 11.89
C PHE A 247 1.35 -12.16 12.88
N GLN A 248 1.73 -11.56 14.02
CA GLN A 248 2.45 -12.28 15.06
C GLN A 248 1.63 -13.44 15.63
N ARG A 249 0.34 -13.24 15.89
CA ARG A 249 -0.55 -14.29 16.40
C ARG A 249 -0.68 -15.45 15.42
N GLN A 250 -0.86 -15.18 14.13
CA GLN A 250 -0.94 -16.22 13.10
C GLN A 250 0.38 -16.99 12.98
N THR A 251 1.50 -16.29 12.87
CA THR A 251 2.81 -16.95 12.73
C THR A 251 3.18 -17.77 13.98
N ARG A 252 2.77 -17.36 15.19
CA ARG A 252 2.92 -18.17 16.42
C ARG A 252 2.10 -19.46 16.35
N ALA A 253 0.83 -19.37 15.94
CA ALA A 253 -0.03 -20.54 15.80
C ALA A 253 0.54 -21.54 14.78
N LEU A 254 1.03 -21.04 13.64
CA LEU A 254 1.64 -21.87 12.61
C LEU A 254 2.95 -22.54 13.05
N ALA A 255 3.75 -21.89 13.91
CA ALA A 255 4.96 -22.47 14.46
C ALA A 255 4.67 -23.54 15.55
N ALA A 256 3.52 -23.45 16.22
CA ALA A 256 3.11 -24.39 17.26
C ALA A 256 2.50 -25.69 16.70
N THR A 257 2.02 -25.68 15.44
CA THR A 257 1.52 -26.88 14.77
C THR A 257 2.70 -27.69 14.23
N PRO A 258 2.94 -28.94 14.68
CA PRO A 258 4.01 -29.76 14.13
C PRO A 258 3.77 -30.01 12.63
N PRO A 259 4.84 -30.06 11.80
CA PRO A 259 4.71 -30.28 10.37
C PRO A 259 3.96 -31.59 10.12
N SER A 260 2.93 -31.52 9.28
CA SER A 260 2.12 -32.70 8.96
C SER A 260 3.03 -33.73 8.29
N ARG A 261 3.09 -34.95 8.85
CA ARG A 261 4.00 -36.03 8.39
C ARG A 261 3.69 -36.57 6.97
N GLY A 262 2.88 -35.89 6.15
CA GLY A 262 2.28 -36.42 4.92
C GLY A 262 2.97 -36.09 3.60
N SER A 263 3.88 -35.11 3.51
CA SER A 263 4.35 -34.60 2.20
C SER A 263 5.78 -35.02 1.79
N VAL A 264 6.53 -35.68 2.67
CA VAL A 264 7.95 -36.03 2.40
C VAL A 264 8.09 -37.30 1.54
N THR A 265 7.08 -38.18 1.50
CA THR A 265 7.19 -39.47 0.79
C THR A 265 7.02 -39.35 -0.74
N ALA A 266 6.37 -38.30 -1.25
CA ALA A 266 6.10 -38.17 -2.69
C ALA A 266 7.26 -37.57 -3.52
N LYS A 267 8.24 -36.90 -2.89
CA LYS A 267 9.34 -36.22 -3.62
C LYS A 267 10.56 -37.11 -3.92
N ARG A 268 10.62 -38.36 -3.44
CA ARG A 268 11.77 -39.26 -3.71
C ARG A 268 11.56 -40.23 -4.89
N VAL A 269 10.36 -40.36 -5.45
CA VAL A 269 10.10 -41.35 -6.50
C VAL A 269 10.31 -40.82 -7.92
N THR A 270 10.27 -39.50 -8.17
CA THR A 270 10.40 -38.94 -9.53
C THR A 270 11.81 -38.56 -9.96
N ARG A 271 12.86 -38.96 -9.21
CA ARG A 271 14.27 -38.70 -9.59
C ARG A 271 15.00 -39.92 -10.18
N ARG A 272 14.30 -41.03 -10.39
CA ARG A 272 14.78 -42.19 -11.14
C ARG A 272 13.65 -42.64 -12.04
N LEU A 273 13.67 -42.18 -13.28
CA LEU A 273 13.14 -42.71 -14.54
C LEU A 273 13.21 -41.56 -15.56
#